data_AF-A0A849P4K4-F1
#
_entry.id   AF-A0A849P4K4-F1
#
_cell.length_a   1.000
_cell.length_b   1.000
_cell.length_c   1.000
_cell.angle_alpha   90.00
_cell.angle_beta   90.00
_cell.angle_gamma   90.00
#
_symmetry.space_group_name_H-M   'P 1'
#
loop_
_entity.id
_entity.type
_entity.pdbx_description
1 polymer ?
#
loop_
_entity_poly.entity_id
_entity_poly.type
_entity_poly.pdbx_seq_one_letter_code
_entity_poly.pdbx_strand_id
1 'polypeptide(L)'
;MMFFSKKDLHEQFDFVYTDLNQIPFDSLKLSETRRRVNGYYFIQESKGNLSDYFLEPFRALQPKTYQYLIGGKFFYAVEKWDLGSSDITQFGIIINDERICYMQYTPYTYEKGKSDYPTIPLEILNSWLYRAEGWDMAESTVIDIHRGVLPSAVTYSVSPIDSIIGGFTDKTDKALPQYTEFLESKFNHPFRQSYHIKEFMDDKYFELRCLLDTRLDGDWGKNGFQLFVSSHNTERNVYVVPRTDVMQIKKLSNPAEAIDSYAAHLLSGKEGEFDFLQYAEDF
;
A
#
# COMPACT_ATOMS: atom_id res chain seq x y z
N MET A 1 14.03 -1.18 -14.61
CA MET A 1 12.56 -1.15 -14.77
C MET A 1 12.06 0.01 -13.93
N MET A 2 11.19 0.86 -14.48
CA MET A 2 10.98 2.25 -14.01
C MET A 2 9.52 2.47 -13.62
N PHE A 3 9.31 3.13 -12.48
CA PHE A 3 8.03 3.76 -12.16
C PHE A 3 7.62 4.72 -13.28
N PHE A 4 6.32 4.89 -13.49
CA PHE A 4 5.79 5.86 -14.44
C PHE A 4 6.27 7.27 -14.07
N SER A 5 6.71 7.97 -15.09
CA SER A 5 6.86 9.41 -15.12
C SER A 5 5.58 10.07 -15.62
N LYS A 6 5.54 11.39 -15.61
CA LYS A 6 4.46 12.14 -16.25
C LYS A 6 4.34 11.84 -17.75
N LYS A 7 5.47 11.58 -18.42
CA LYS A 7 5.46 11.23 -19.84
C LYS A 7 4.71 9.91 -20.03
N ASP A 8 5.05 8.89 -19.25
CA ASP A 8 4.38 7.58 -19.32
C ASP A 8 2.88 7.73 -19.01
N LEU A 9 2.51 8.54 -18.02
CA LEU A 9 1.12 8.84 -17.71
C LEU A 9 0.33 9.35 -18.94
N HIS A 10 0.91 10.24 -19.74
CA HIS A 10 0.28 10.75 -20.96
C HIS A 10 0.33 9.78 -22.15
N GLU A 11 1.22 8.79 -22.13
CA GLU A 11 1.29 7.73 -23.14
C GLU A 11 0.28 6.60 -22.86
N GLN A 12 -0.04 6.36 -21.59
CA GLN A 12 -0.86 5.23 -21.16
C GLN A 12 -2.34 5.58 -20.96
N PHE A 13 -2.68 6.85 -20.72
CA PHE A 13 -4.05 7.32 -20.54
C PHE A 13 -4.47 8.25 -21.68
N ASP A 14 -5.71 8.10 -22.17
CA ASP A 14 -6.26 8.96 -23.23
C ASP A 14 -6.41 10.41 -22.76
N PHE A 15 -6.73 10.60 -21.49
CA PHE A 15 -6.93 11.91 -20.88
C PHE A 15 -6.23 11.99 -19.52
N VAL A 16 -5.50 13.08 -19.30
CA VAL A 16 -4.88 13.39 -18.00
C VAL A 16 -5.25 14.83 -17.65
N TYR A 17 -6.13 14.99 -16.66
CA TYR A 17 -6.62 16.26 -16.18
C TYR A 17 -5.77 16.73 -15.00
N THR A 18 -5.13 17.90 -15.15
CA THR A 18 -4.46 18.61 -14.04
C THR A 18 -5.27 19.81 -13.54
N ASP A 19 -6.16 20.35 -14.37
CA ASP A 19 -7.29 21.17 -13.92
C ASP A 19 -8.47 20.25 -13.61
N LEU A 20 -8.66 19.99 -12.32
CA LEU A 20 -9.63 19.02 -11.83
C LEU A 20 -11.09 19.47 -12.00
N ASN A 21 -11.33 20.74 -12.33
CA ASN A 21 -12.67 21.23 -12.65
C ASN A 21 -13.14 20.79 -14.05
N GLN A 22 -12.23 20.31 -14.89
CA GLN A 22 -12.54 19.92 -16.27
C GLN A 22 -12.87 18.44 -16.41
N ILE A 23 -12.86 17.67 -15.32
CA ILE A 23 -13.12 16.23 -15.34
C ILE A 23 -14.59 15.99 -15.68
N PRO A 24 -14.91 15.30 -16.80
CA PRO A 24 -16.29 15.05 -17.18
C PRO A 24 -16.82 13.79 -16.50
N PHE A 25 -16.84 13.76 -15.16
CA PHE A 25 -17.08 12.53 -14.37
C PHE A 25 -18.40 11.82 -14.72
N ASP A 26 -19.46 12.58 -14.99
CA ASP A 26 -20.77 12.03 -15.33
C ASP A 26 -20.80 11.33 -16.69
N SER A 27 -19.91 11.69 -17.62
CA SER A 27 -19.80 11.04 -18.92
C SER A 27 -18.89 9.80 -18.92
N LEU A 28 -18.20 9.53 -17.80
CA LEU A 28 -17.36 8.34 -17.67
C LEU A 28 -18.22 7.08 -17.59
N LYS A 29 -17.80 6.07 -18.34
CA LYS A 29 -18.44 4.76 -18.36
C LYS A 29 -17.91 3.92 -17.21
N LEU A 30 -18.51 4.08 -16.03
CA LEU A 30 -18.09 3.37 -14.81
C LEU A 30 -19.22 2.46 -14.33
N SER A 31 -18.89 1.23 -13.93
CA SER A 31 -19.81 0.39 -13.17
C SER A 31 -20.21 1.09 -11.86
N GLU A 32 -21.35 0.70 -11.29
CA GLU A 32 -21.82 1.28 -10.03
C GLU A 32 -20.78 1.16 -8.91
N THR A 33 -20.15 -0.01 -8.79
CA THR A 33 -19.08 -0.25 -7.80
C THR A 33 -17.89 0.69 -8.03
N ARG A 34 -17.36 0.77 -9.27
CA ARG A 34 -16.22 1.64 -9.59
C ARG A 34 -16.55 3.11 -9.37
N ARG A 35 -17.78 3.52 -9.68
CA ARG A 35 -18.23 4.89 -9.44
C ARG A 35 -18.19 5.22 -7.95
N ARG A 36 -18.69 4.34 -7.07
CA ARG A 36 -18.74 4.54 -5.61
C ARG A 36 -17.37 4.66 -4.93
N VAL A 37 -16.35 3.99 -5.46
CA VAL A 37 -14.98 4.01 -4.90
C VAL A 37 -14.01 4.86 -5.74
N ASN A 38 -14.54 5.76 -6.57
CA ASN A 38 -13.71 6.52 -7.50
C ASN A 38 -12.95 7.67 -6.82
N GLY A 39 -11.69 7.87 -7.21
CA GLY A 39 -10.84 8.98 -6.76
C GLY A 39 -11.42 10.39 -6.98
N TYR A 40 -12.38 10.55 -7.89
CA TYR A 40 -13.10 11.82 -8.09
C TYR A 40 -13.74 12.35 -6.79
N TYR A 41 -14.18 11.46 -5.88
CA TYR A 41 -14.77 11.88 -4.60
C TYR A 41 -13.79 12.63 -3.70
N PHE A 42 -12.47 12.42 -3.83
CA PHE A 42 -11.49 13.24 -3.12
C PHE A 42 -11.60 14.73 -3.46
N ILE A 43 -11.88 15.03 -4.72
CA ILE A 43 -12.03 16.42 -5.21
C ILE A 43 -13.26 17.06 -4.57
N GLN A 44 -14.35 16.30 -4.47
CA GLN A 44 -15.59 16.76 -3.84
C GLN A 44 -15.42 16.98 -2.33
N GLU A 45 -14.79 16.03 -1.63
CA GLU A 45 -14.63 16.08 -0.18
C GLU A 45 -13.63 17.15 0.27
N SER A 46 -12.57 17.37 -0.49
CA SER A 46 -11.57 18.41 -0.22
C SER A 46 -12.06 19.83 -0.47
N LYS A 47 -13.24 20.00 -1.09
CA LYS A 47 -13.81 21.31 -1.48
C LYS A 47 -12.81 22.18 -2.28
N GLY A 48 -11.97 21.54 -3.08
CA GLY A 48 -10.97 22.20 -3.92
C GLY A 48 -9.61 22.46 -3.26
N ASN A 49 -9.40 22.09 -1.99
CA ASN A 49 -8.10 22.20 -1.32
C ASN A 49 -7.49 20.83 -1.00
N LEU A 50 -7.09 20.12 -2.06
CA LEU A 50 -6.51 18.77 -1.95
C LEU A 50 -5.19 18.73 -1.21
N SER A 51 -4.35 19.76 -1.35
CA SER A 51 -3.06 19.82 -0.67
C SER A 51 -3.24 19.81 0.85
N ASP A 52 -4.06 20.72 1.40
CA ASP A 52 -4.30 20.72 2.85
C ASP A 52 -5.10 19.49 3.28
N TYR A 53 -6.00 19.00 2.41
CA TYR A 53 -6.80 17.80 2.69
C TYR A 53 -5.96 16.53 2.79
N PHE A 54 -4.85 16.40 2.07
CA PHE A 54 -4.05 15.17 2.13
C PHE A 54 -2.72 15.32 2.82
N LEU A 55 -2.06 16.47 2.68
CA LEU A 55 -0.65 16.58 3.00
C LEU A 55 -0.40 17.06 4.44
N GLU A 56 -1.37 17.72 5.07
CA GLU A 56 -1.22 18.19 6.47
C GLU A 56 -0.84 17.09 7.46
N PRO A 57 -1.43 15.87 7.43
CA PRO A 57 -1.01 14.81 8.34
C PRO A 57 0.45 14.36 8.15
N PHE A 58 0.99 14.42 6.94
CA PHE A 58 2.40 14.07 6.68
C PHE A 58 3.35 15.04 7.34
N ARG A 59 3.00 16.32 7.40
CA ARG A 59 3.88 17.36 7.93
C ARG A 59 4.38 17.05 9.33
N ALA A 60 3.55 16.43 10.17
CA ALA A 60 3.90 16.04 11.53
C ALA A 60 4.39 14.58 11.63
N LEU A 61 3.76 13.66 10.88
CA LEU A 61 3.95 12.21 11.08
C LEU A 61 4.95 11.56 10.11
N GLN A 62 5.17 12.17 8.94
CA GLN A 62 5.99 11.68 7.83
C GLN A 62 6.71 12.86 7.14
N PRO A 63 7.52 13.66 7.88
CA PRO A 63 8.02 14.94 7.39
C PRO A 63 9.00 14.82 6.22
N LYS A 64 9.74 13.71 6.06
CA LYS A 64 10.66 13.53 4.92
C LYS A 64 9.88 13.36 3.63
N THR A 65 8.82 12.55 3.65
CA THR A 65 7.91 12.32 2.54
C THR A 65 7.15 13.59 2.19
N TYR A 66 6.67 14.32 3.19
CA TYR A 66 5.97 15.59 3.01
C TYR A 66 6.73 16.59 2.12
N GLN A 67 8.07 16.67 2.26
CA GLN A 67 8.90 17.58 1.46
C GLN A 67 8.79 17.32 -0.05
N TYR A 68 8.56 16.07 -0.45
CA TYR A 68 8.38 15.71 -1.86
C TYR A 68 6.94 15.93 -2.32
N LEU A 69 5.96 15.65 -1.46
CA LEU A 69 4.54 15.77 -1.80
C LEU A 69 4.08 17.22 -1.95
N ILE A 70 4.57 18.15 -1.14
CA ILE A 70 4.08 19.54 -1.08
C ILE A 70 4.25 20.31 -2.40
N GLY A 71 5.25 19.93 -3.21
CA GLY A 71 5.49 20.49 -4.55
C GLY A 71 4.79 19.74 -5.69
N GLY A 72 4.09 18.65 -5.37
CA GLY A 72 3.45 17.80 -6.35
C GLY A 72 2.16 18.40 -6.92
N LYS A 73 1.76 17.92 -8.09
CA LYS A 73 0.56 18.34 -8.81
C LYS A 73 -0.45 17.22 -8.84
N PHE A 74 -1.64 17.44 -8.29
CA PHE A 74 -2.71 16.47 -8.38
C PHE A 74 -3.19 16.30 -9.82
N PHE A 75 -3.63 15.09 -10.14
CA PHE A 75 -4.18 14.76 -11.45
C PHE A 75 -5.32 13.75 -11.34
N TYR A 76 -6.10 13.67 -12.42
CA TYR A 76 -7.06 12.61 -12.67
C TYR A 76 -6.86 12.10 -14.10
N ALA A 77 -6.57 10.82 -14.26
CA ALA A 77 -6.31 10.19 -15.54
C ALA A 77 -7.45 9.23 -15.93
N VAL A 78 -7.73 9.13 -17.23
CA VAL A 78 -8.79 8.29 -17.80
C VAL A 78 -8.25 7.55 -19.03
N GLU A 79 -8.38 6.24 -19.00
CA GLU A 79 -8.17 5.34 -20.13
C GLU A 79 -9.56 4.80 -20.53
N LYS A 80 -9.96 5.09 -21.76
CA LYS A 80 -11.25 4.72 -22.34
C LYS A 80 -11.23 3.27 -22.78
N TRP A 81 -12.28 2.55 -22.41
CA TRP A 81 -12.41 1.16 -22.81
C TRP A 81 -13.55 0.97 -23.82
N ASP A 82 -13.17 0.69 -25.07
CA ASP A 82 -14.11 0.64 -26.20
C ASP A 82 -15.07 -0.57 -26.16
N LEU A 83 -14.68 -1.69 -25.55
CA LEU A 83 -15.41 -2.97 -25.62
C LEU A 83 -16.31 -3.25 -24.42
N GLY A 84 -17.30 -2.38 -24.14
CA GLY A 84 -18.36 -2.70 -23.16
C GLY A 84 -17.94 -2.61 -21.67
N SER A 85 -16.65 -2.71 -21.36
CA SER A 85 -16.10 -2.58 -20.00
C SER A 85 -16.11 -1.14 -19.47
N SER A 86 -15.85 -1.00 -18.17
CA SER A 86 -15.71 0.31 -17.52
C SER A 86 -14.38 0.96 -17.87
N ASP A 87 -14.39 2.28 -18.03
CA ASP A 87 -13.21 3.12 -18.11
C ASP A 87 -12.28 2.83 -16.90
N ILE A 88 -10.97 2.92 -17.14
CA ILE A 88 -9.95 2.89 -16.07
C ILE A 88 -9.65 4.33 -15.70
N THR A 89 -9.60 4.59 -14.39
CA THR A 89 -9.37 5.93 -13.88
C THR A 89 -8.37 5.88 -12.75
N GLN A 90 -7.44 6.82 -12.72
CA GLN A 90 -6.51 7.00 -11.61
C GLN A 90 -6.53 8.43 -11.09
N PHE A 91 -6.56 8.59 -9.77
CA PHE A 91 -6.34 9.87 -9.12
C PHE A 91 -5.01 9.79 -8.38
N GLY A 92 -4.25 10.88 -8.36
CA GLY A 92 -2.96 10.85 -7.70
C GLY A 92 -2.22 12.18 -7.75
N ILE A 93 -0.92 12.10 -7.48
CA ILE A 93 0.00 13.23 -7.46
C ILE A 93 1.21 12.96 -8.38
N ILE A 94 1.56 13.97 -9.18
CA ILE A 94 2.77 14.03 -10.00
C ILE A 94 3.84 14.75 -9.17
N ILE A 95 4.99 14.11 -8.94
CA ILE A 95 6.10 14.63 -8.15
C ILE A 95 7.29 14.84 -9.08
N ASN A 96 7.74 16.09 -9.20
CA ASN A 96 8.86 16.52 -10.05
C ASN A 96 8.79 16.04 -11.51
N ASP A 97 7.58 15.81 -12.05
CA ASP A 97 7.32 15.22 -13.37
C ASP A 97 7.93 13.81 -13.60
N GLU A 98 8.62 13.23 -12.61
CA GLU A 98 9.36 11.97 -12.72
C GLU A 98 8.77 10.82 -11.90
N ARG A 99 7.93 11.12 -10.92
CA ARG A 99 7.30 10.11 -10.05
C ARG A 99 5.81 10.35 -10.01
N ILE A 100 5.04 9.30 -10.20
CA ILE A 100 3.59 9.30 -10.10
C ILE A 100 3.20 8.42 -8.92
N CYS A 101 2.37 8.97 -8.04
CA CYS A 101 1.76 8.21 -6.95
C CYS A 101 0.24 8.23 -7.09
N TYR A 102 -0.36 7.05 -7.22
CA TYR A 102 -1.81 6.87 -7.22
C TYR A 102 -2.35 6.83 -5.80
N MET A 103 -3.59 7.26 -5.64
CA MET A 103 -4.30 7.30 -4.38
C MET A 103 -5.66 6.62 -4.51
N GLN A 104 -5.91 5.66 -3.63
CA GLN A 104 -7.13 4.86 -3.65
C GLN A 104 -8.21 5.47 -2.75
N TYR A 105 -9.39 5.76 -3.32
CA TYR A 105 -10.51 6.29 -2.56
C TYR A 105 -11.33 5.16 -1.93
N THR A 106 -11.72 5.39 -0.68
CA THR A 106 -12.76 4.62 -0.01
C THR A 106 -13.70 5.59 0.72
N PRO A 107 -15.03 5.35 0.72
CA PRO A 107 -15.93 6.10 1.58
C PRO A 107 -15.73 5.77 3.07
N TYR A 108 -14.93 4.76 3.40
CA TYR A 108 -14.74 4.22 4.74
C TYR A 108 -13.30 4.46 5.25
N THR A 109 -12.85 5.71 5.18
CA THR A 109 -11.49 6.09 5.58
C THR A 109 -11.27 5.97 7.08
N TYR A 110 -10.00 5.97 7.51
CA TYR A 110 -9.65 5.97 8.92
C TYR A 110 -10.22 7.18 9.67
N GLU A 111 -10.14 8.38 9.07
CA GLU A 111 -10.76 9.61 9.62
C GLU A 111 -12.26 9.45 9.89
N LYS A 112 -12.97 8.68 9.06
CA LYS A 112 -14.43 8.46 9.17
C LYS A 112 -14.78 7.32 10.14
N GLY A 113 -13.80 6.81 10.90
CA GLY A 113 -14.02 5.89 12.02
C GLY A 113 -14.51 4.49 11.62
N LYS A 114 -14.28 4.06 10.38
CA LYS A 114 -14.79 2.76 9.88
C LYS A 114 -13.73 1.82 9.32
N SER A 115 -12.44 2.12 9.47
CA SER A 115 -11.39 1.21 9.08
C SER A 115 -10.75 0.56 10.31
N ASP A 116 -11.31 -0.58 10.70
CA ASP A 116 -10.80 -1.43 11.78
C ASP A 116 -9.52 -2.10 11.30
N TYR A 117 -8.43 -1.34 11.20
CA TYR A 117 -7.07 -1.86 11.02
C TYR A 117 -6.38 -1.88 12.39
N PRO A 118 -6.77 -2.77 13.34
CA PRO A 118 -6.31 -2.73 14.73
C PRO A 118 -4.81 -3.03 14.87
N THR A 119 -4.17 -3.51 13.81
CA THR A 119 -2.79 -3.97 13.76
C THR A 119 -1.84 -2.97 13.09
N ILE A 120 -2.35 -2.04 12.27
CA ILE A 120 -1.53 -1.04 11.60
C ILE A 120 -1.16 0.07 12.60
N PRO A 121 0.11 0.51 12.71
CA PRO A 121 0.49 1.65 13.54
C PRO A 121 -0.40 2.88 13.34
N LEU A 122 -0.74 3.56 14.44
CA LEU A 122 -1.60 4.74 14.39
C LEU A 122 -0.98 5.88 13.60
N GLU A 123 0.35 6.01 13.62
CA GLU A 123 1.08 7.03 12.86
C GLU A 123 0.93 6.82 11.35
N ILE A 124 0.83 5.57 10.89
CA ILE A 124 0.60 5.22 9.47
C ILE A 124 -0.87 5.46 9.12
N LEU A 125 -1.79 5.06 10.00
CA LEU A 125 -3.22 5.30 9.81
C LEU A 125 -3.56 6.78 9.79
N ASN A 126 -2.95 7.58 10.66
CA ASN A 126 -3.16 9.02 10.72
C ASN A 126 -2.39 9.79 9.65
N SER A 127 -1.42 9.18 8.95
CA SER A 127 -0.68 9.83 7.86
C SER A 127 -1.05 9.27 6.49
N TRP A 128 -0.54 8.10 6.11
CA TRP A 128 -0.80 7.48 4.81
C TRP A 128 -2.27 7.18 4.58
N LEU A 129 -2.92 6.55 5.55
CA LEU A 129 -4.25 5.95 5.34
C LEU A 129 -5.37 6.79 5.95
N TYR A 130 -5.09 8.05 6.29
CA TYR A 130 -6.02 8.92 7.03
C TYR A 130 -7.31 9.14 6.25
N ARG A 131 -7.15 9.48 4.98
CA ARG A 131 -8.24 9.77 4.04
C ARG A 131 -8.20 8.88 2.79
N ALA A 132 -7.17 8.07 2.59
CA ALA A 132 -7.06 7.15 1.46
C ALA A 132 -7.00 5.69 1.93
N GLU A 133 -7.44 4.76 1.09
CA GLU A 133 -7.30 3.33 1.35
C GLU A 133 -5.89 2.80 1.03
N GLY A 134 -5.16 3.52 0.19
CA GLY A 134 -3.80 3.18 -0.21
C GLY A 134 -3.16 4.29 -1.02
N TRP A 135 -1.84 4.33 -0.96
CA TRP A 135 -0.97 5.09 -1.84
C TRP A 135 -0.10 4.09 -2.57
N ASP A 136 0.14 4.30 -3.86
CA ASP A 136 0.91 3.36 -4.67
C ASP A 136 1.80 4.11 -5.64
N MET A 137 3.04 3.67 -5.81
CA MET A 137 3.84 4.16 -6.92
C MET A 137 3.29 3.58 -8.22
N ALA A 138 3.11 4.42 -9.23
CA ALA A 138 2.57 3.95 -10.50
C ALA A 138 3.61 3.10 -11.24
N GLU A 139 3.29 1.82 -11.42
CA GLU A 139 4.07 0.88 -12.23
C GLU A 139 3.33 0.45 -13.50
N SER A 140 2.01 0.63 -13.52
CA SER A 140 1.13 0.40 -14.67
C SER A 140 -0.09 1.34 -14.65
N THR A 141 -1.06 1.18 -15.54
CA THR A 141 -2.33 1.94 -15.50
C THR A 141 -3.24 1.52 -14.34
N VAL A 142 -3.07 0.30 -13.84
CA VAL A 142 -3.80 -0.26 -12.70
C VAL A 142 -2.84 -0.58 -11.56
N ILE A 143 -3.35 -0.50 -10.34
CA ILE A 143 -2.62 -0.86 -9.14
C ILE A 143 -2.71 -2.38 -8.90
N ASP A 144 -1.65 -2.99 -8.40
CA ASP A 144 -1.72 -4.33 -7.85
C ASP A 144 -2.26 -4.27 -6.41
N ILE A 145 -3.49 -4.72 -6.22
CA ILE A 145 -4.13 -4.73 -4.90
C ILE A 145 -3.46 -5.70 -3.94
N HIS A 146 -2.80 -6.74 -4.46
CA HIS A 146 -2.10 -7.72 -3.65
C HIS A 146 -0.75 -7.22 -3.19
N ARG A 147 -0.27 -6.11 -3.75
CA ARG A 147 1.05 -5.61 -3.42
C ARG A 147 1.23 -4.13 -3.74
N GLY A 148 1.35 -3.32 -2.69
CA GLY A 148 1.80 -1.94 -2.79
C GLY A 148 3.26 -1.79 -2.37
N VAL A 149 4.04 -1.02 -3.12
CA VAL A 149 5.38 -0.55 -2.72
C VAL A 149 5.32 0.63 -1.75
N LEU A 150 4.12 1.04 -1.33
CA LEU A 150 3.86 1.94 -0.22
C LEU A 150 2.75 1.32 0.65
N PRO A 151 2.61 1.72 1.92
CA PRO A 151 1.56 1.21 2.80
C PRO A 151 0.16 1.32 2.19
N SER A 152 -0.51 0.18 2.12
CA SER A 152 -1.85 0.07 1.56
C SER A 152 -2.74 -0.78 2.46
N ALA A 153 -3.91 -0.23 2.80
CA ALA A 153 -4.91 -0.95 3.57
C ALA A 153 -5.60 -2.03 2.73
N VAL A 154 -5.64 -1.85 1.41
CA VAL A 154 -6.09 -2.87 0.46
C VAL A 154 -5.13 -4.06 0.50
N THR A 155 -3.83 -3.83 0.34
CA THR A 155 -2.81 -4.87 0.41
C THR A 155 -2.87 -5.61 1.74
N TYR A 156 -2.95 -4.88 2.86
CA TYR A 156 -3.18 -5.48 4.18
C TYR A 156 -4.40 -6.41 4.21
N SER A 157 -5.51 -6.00 3.60
CA SER A 157 -6.76 -6.74 3.65
C SER A 157 -6.73 -8.02 2.82
N VAL A 158 -5.96 -8.06 1.73
CA VAL A 158 -5.98 -9.18 0.77
C VAL A 158 -4.70 -10.03 0.73
N SER A 159 -3.63 -9.60 1.40
CA SER A 159 -2.31 -10.23 1.26
C SER A 159 -1.77 -10.79 2.57
N PRO A 160 -2.21 -12.00 2.98
CA PRO A 160 -1.52 -12.75 4.02
C PRO A 160 -0.10 -13.16 3.61
N ILE A 161 0.73 -13.55 4.58
CA ILE A 161 2.15 -13.86 4.34
C ILE A 161 2.38 -14.95 3.28
N ASP A 162 1.51 -15.95 3.19
CA ASP A 162 1.60 -17.04 2.21
C ASP A 162 1.29 -16.61 0.77
N SER A 163 0.54 -15.52 0.59
CA SER A 163 0.32 -14.94 -0.74
C SER A 163 1.51 -14.09 -1.23
N ILE A 164 2.39 -13.66 -0.32
CA ILE A 164 3.53 -12.79 -0.63
C ILE A 164 4.84 -13.58 -0.70
N ILE A 165 5.00 -14.58 0.16
CA ILE A 165 6.21 -15.39 0.30
C ILE A 165 6.03 -16.72 -0.43
N GLY A 166 6.66 -16.84 -1.60
CA GLY A 166 6.60 -18.06 -2.41
C GLY A 166 7.19 -19.27 -1.68
N GLY A 167 6.49 -20.41 -1.77
CA GLY A 167 6.91 -21.68 -1.14
C GLY A 167 6.64 -21.75 0.37
N PHE A 168 5.85 -20.82 0.92
CA PHE A 168 5.47 -20.83 2.33
C PHE A 168 4.52 -21.99 2.69
N THR A 169 3.64 -22.38 1.77
CA THR A 169 2.66 -23.46 1.95
C THR A 169 3.01 -24.72 1.15
N ASP A 170 2.47 -25.85 1.60
CA ASP A 170 2.45 -27.10 0.85
C ASP A 170 1.30 -27.15 -0.17
N LYS A 171 1.23 -28.26 -0.92
CA LYS A 171 0.19 -28.49 -1.93
C LYS A 171 -1.25 -28.57 -1.37
N THR A 172 -1.41 -28.62 -0.05
CA THR A 172 -2.70 -28.67 0.65
C THR A 172 -3.06 -27.32 1.28
N ASP A 173 -2.33 -26.26 0.92
CA ASP A 173 -2.52 -24.90 1.44
C ASP A 173 -2.19 -24.76 2.94
N LYS A 174 -1.31 -25.62 3.47
CA LYS A 174 -0.82 -25.51 4.84
C LYS A 174 0.59 -24.96 4.89
N ALA A 175 0.84 -23.99 5.76
CA ALA A 175 2.17 -23.47 6.03
C ALA A 175 3.15 -24.61 6.37
N LEU A 176 4.34 -24.59 5.78
CA LEU A 176 5.35 -25.62 6.03
C LEU A 176 5.75 -25.62 7.52
N PRO A 177 6.03 -26.81 8.12
CA PRO A 177 6.35 -26.91 9.54
C PRO A 177 7.48 -26.00 9.99
N GLN A 178 8.55 -25.89 9.18
CA GLN A 178 9.69 -25.02 9.49
C GLN A 178 9.29 -23.55 9.72
N TYR A 179 8.33 -23.02 8.95
CA TYR A 179 7.87 -21.63 9.09
C TYR A 179 6.93 -21.50 10.28
N THR A 180 6.03 -22.46 10.43
CA THR A 180 5.06 -22.47 11.53
C THR A 180 5.79 -22.58 12.89
N GLU A 181 6.65 -23.57 13.07
CA GLU A 181 7.43 -23.77 14.29
C GLU A 181 8.29 -22.54 14.63
N PHE A 182 8.95 -21.97 13.62
CA PHE A 182 9.76 -20.75 13.79
C PHE A 182 8.90 -19.57 14.23
N LEU A 183 7.81 -19.26 13.52
CA LEU A 183 6.94 -18.13 13.82
C LEU A 183 6.23 -18.30 15.17
N GLU A 184 5.74 -19.49 15.49
CA GLU A 184 5.12 -19.77 16.78
C GLU A 184 6.10 -19.63 17.93
N SER A 185 7.34 -20.09 17.76
CA SER A 185 8.39 -19.89 18.76
C SER A 185 8.79 -18.42 18.89
N LYS A 186 8.85 -17.67 17.78
CA LYS A 186 9.30 -16.28 17.75
C LYS A 186 8.27 -15.33 18.36
N PHE A 187 6.99 -15.56 18.09
CA PHE A 187 5.87 -14.77 18.61
C PHE A 187 5.29 -15.33 19.92
N ASN A 188 5.71 -16.53 20.33
CA ASN A 188 5.16 -17.27 21.47
C ASN A 188 3.62 -17.35 21.43
N HIS A 189 3.07 -17.66 20.24
CA HIS A 189 1.64 -17.72 19.98
C HIS A 189 1.33 -18.66 18.80
N PRO A 190 0.16 -19.33 18.76
CA PRO A 190 -0.21 -20.19 17.62
C PRO A 190 -0.36 -19.40 16.32
N PHE A 191 0.19 -19.91 15.22
CA PHE A 191 0.16 -19.24 13.92
C PHE A 191 -0.96 -19.80 13.03
N ARG A 192 -1.61 -18.94 12.24
CA ARG A 192 -2.63 -19.33 11.25
C ARG A 192 -1.96 -20.05 10.09
N GLN A 193 -2.05 -21.37 10.06
CA GLN A 193 -1.37 -22.20 9.06
C GLN A 193 -2.06 -22.24 7.69
N SER A 194 -3.34 -21.85 7.59
CA SER A 194 -4.08 -21.79 6.33
C SER A 194 -5.19 -20.76 6.44
N TYR A 195 -5.50 -20.10 5.31
CA TYR A 195 -6.59 -19.13 5.20
C TYR A 195 -7.86 -19.73 4.56
N HIS A 196 -7.79 -21.00 4.14
CA HIS A 196 -8.87 -21.72 3.48
C HIS A 196 -9.42 -22.90 4.29
N ILE A 197 -8.74 -23.28 5.38
CA ILE A 197 -9.16 -24.36 6.27
C ILE A 197 -9.82 -23.79 7.53
N LYS A 198 -11.08 -24.14 7.75
CA LYS A 198 -11.93 -23.65 8.87
C LYS A 198 -11.29 -23.76 10.25
N GLU A 199 -10.48 -24.81 10.49
CA GLU A 199 -9.78 -25.03 11.75
C GLU A 199 -8.87 -23.86 12.15
N PHE A 200 -8.25 -23.18 11.17
CA PHE A 200 -7.30 -22.09 11.39
C PHE A 200 -7.94 -20.69 11.33
N MET A 201 -9.27 -20.61 11.20
CA MET A 201 -10.00 -19.33 11.14
C MET A 201 -10.36 -18.77 12.53
N ASP A 202 -10.01 -19.46 13.60
CA ASP A 202 -10.22 -19.02 14.99
C ASP A 202 -9.28 -17.86 15.35
N ASP A 203 -9.75 -16.93 16.19
CA ASP A 203 -9.02 -15.75 16.66
C ASP A 203 -7.86 -16.09 17.60
N LYS A 204 -7.77 -17.35 18.07
CA LYS A 204 -6.61 -17.84 18.84
C LYS A 204 -5.33 -17.95 18.01
N TYR A 205 -5.41 -17.88 16.69
CA TYR A 205 -4.26 -17.90 15.80
C TYR A 205 -3.91 -16.49 15.34
N PHE A 206 -2.64 -16.12 15.45
CA PHE A 206 -2.18 -14.88 14.83
C PHE A 206 -1.89 -15.08 13.34
N GLU A 207 -1.97 -13.99 12.59
CA GLU A 207 -1.60 -13.93 11.17
C GLU A 207 -0.67 -12.75 10.92
N LEU A 208 0.12 -12.84 9.86
CA LEU A 208 0.94 -11.75 9.34
C LEU A 208 0.33 -11.28 8.02
N ARG A 209 -0.01 -10.00 7.94
CA ARG A 209 -0.60 -9.37 6.75
C ARG A 209 0.33 -8.31 6.19
N CYS A 210 0.55 -8.36 4.89
CA CYS A 210 1.48 -7.48 4.20
C CYS A 210 0.95 -6.05 4.19
N LEU A 211 1.70 -5.11 4.72
CA LEU A 211 1.40 -3.69 4.66
C LEU A 211 2.02 -3.05 3.42
N LEU A 212 3.25 -3.45 3.08
CA LEU A 212 3.95 -3.05 1.86
C LEU A 212 4.97 -4.13 1.47
N ASP A 213 5.29 -4.22 0.19
CA ASP A 213 6.35 -5.06 -0.36
C ASP A 213 7.11 -4.25 -1.41
N THR A 214 8.41 -4.10 -1.21
CA THR A 214 9.23 -3.18 -2.02
C THR A 214 9.59 -3.72 -3.40
N ARG A 215 9.16 -4.93 -3.76
CA ARG A 215 9.38 -5.51 -5.09
C ARG A 215 8.46 -4.84 -6.12
N LEU A 216 8.97 -4.68 -7.35
CA LEU A 216 8.25 -4.10 -8.49
C LEU A 216 7.23 -5.07 -9.10
N ASP A 217 6.22 -4.56 -9.81
CA ASP A 217 5.13 -5.29 -10.49
C ASP A 217 5.67 -6.46 -11.31
N GLY A 218 5.20 -7.66 -10.94
CA GLY A 218 5.63 -8.94 -11.52
C GLY A 218 6.89 -9.56 -10.90
N ASP A 219 7.63 -8.88 -10.02
CA ASP A 219 8.78 -9.47 -9.32
C ASP A 219 8.34 -10.27 -8.09
N TRP A 220 8.42 -11.60 -8.23
CA TRP A 220 8.18 -12.59 -7.17
C TRP A 220 9.48 -13.26 -6.70
N GLY A 221 10.63 -12.66 -7.01
CA GLY A 221 11.94 -13.13 -6.61
C GLY A 221 12.23 -12.94 -5.12
N LYS A 222 13.49 -13.21 -4.75
CA LYS A 222 14.01 -13.15 -3.37
C LYS A 222 14.68 -11.82 -3.03
N ASN A 223 14.24 -10.73 -3.65
CA ASN A 223 14.75 -9.39 -3.41
C ASN A 223 13.76 -8.59 -2.55
N GLY A 224 14.10 -7.36 -2.21
CA GLY A 224 13.18 -6.47 -1.51
C GLY A 224 13.05 -6.76 -0.03
N PHE A 225 12.21 -5.94 0.57
CA PHE A 225 11.74 -6.05 1.94
C PHE A 225 10.22 -6.14 1.91
N GLN A 226 9.68 -7.00 2.76
CA GLN A 226 8.23 -7.11 2.94
C GLN A 226 7.92 -6.72 4.37
N LEU A 227 7.08 -5.69 4.55
CA LEU A 227 6.62 -5.31 5.88
C LEU A 227 5.27 -5.96 6.17
N PHE A 228 5.21 -6.65 7.30
CA PHE A 228 4.00 -7.29 7.79
C PHE A 228 3.57 -6.66 9.11
N VAL A 229 2.26 -6.59 9.33
CA VAL A 229 1.69 -6.35 10.66
C VAL A 229 1.12 -7.66 11.18
N SER A 230 1.21 -7.85 12.50
CA SER A 230 0.68 -9.05 13.16
C SER A 230 -0.67 -8.75 13.81
N SER A 231 -1.59 -9.71 13.73
CA SER A 231 -2.81 -9.69 14.56
C SER A 231 -2.53 -10.02 16.03
N HIS A 232 -1.31 -10.41 16.38
CA HIS A 232 -0.89 -10.66 17.76
C HIS A 232 -0.82 -9.38 18.60
N ASN A 233 -1.05 -9.54 19.92
CA ASN A 233 -0.77 -8.65 21.06
C ASN A 233 -1.21 -7.17 21.03
N THR A 234 -1.93 -6.68 20.01
CA THR A 234 -2.44 -5.29 19.91
C THR A 234 -1.37 -4.19 19.91
N GLU A 235 -0.08 -4.53 19.97
CA GLU A 235 1.03 -3.56 20.05
C GLU A 235 1.26 -2.80 18.73
N ARG A 236 0.55 -3.18 17.66
CA ARG A 236 0.66 -2.58 16.31
C ARG A 236 2.10 -2.58 15.79
N ASN A 237 2.84 -3.64 16.09
CA ASN A 237 4.20 -3.81 15.60
C ASN A 237 4.22 -4.05 14.09
N VAL A 238 5.28 -3.55 13.44
CA VAL A 238 5.59 -3.84 12.04
C VAL A 238 6.85 -4.69 11.99
N TYR A 239 6.78 -5.79 11.26
CA TYR A 239 7.84 -6.75 11.08
C TYR A 239 8.38 -6.66 9.66
N VAL A 240 9.70 -6.71 9.52
CA VAL A 240 10.38 -6.71 8.23
C VAL A 240 10.91 -8.10 7.93
N VAL A 241 10.55 -8.61 6.74
CA VAL A 241 11.11 -9.83 6.16
C VAL A 241 12.04 -9.42 5.02
N PRO A 242 13.37 -9.57 5.18
CA PRO A 242 14.31 -9.24 4.12
C PRO A 242 14.38 -10.38 3.10
N ARG A 243 14.44 -10.06 1.80
CA ARG A 243 14.68 -11.02 0.72
C ARG A 243 13.72 -12.21 0.71
N THR A 244 12.48 -11.99 1.11
CA THR A 244 11.45 -13.03 1.28
C THR A 244 11.84 -14.17 2.25
N ASP A 245 12.86 -13.98 3.08
CA ASP A 245 13.34 -14.98 4.03
C ASP A 245 12.72 -14.76 5.41
N VAL A 246 11.61 -15.47 5.65
CA VAL A 246 10.86 -15.41 6.91
C VAL A 246 11.74 -15.74 8.11
N MET A 247 12.78 -16.57 7.95
CA MET A 247 13.68 -16.91 9.05
C MET A 247 14.55 -15.73 9.51
N GLN A 248 14.63 -14.68 8.70
CA GLN A 248 15.34 -13.43 9.00
C GLN A 248 14.39 -12.31 9.46
N ILE A 249 13.14 -12.62 9.80
CA ILE A 249 12.16 -11.63 10.26
C ILE A 249 12.70 -10.86 11.47
N LYS A 250 12.57 -9.53 11.41
CA LYS A 250 12.92 -8.59 12.47
C LYS A 250 11.75 -7.66 12.75
N LYS A 251 11.77 -6.97 13.89
CA LYS A 251 10.77 -5.95 14.23
C LYS A 251 11.34 -4.56 13.89
N LEU A 252 10.54 -3.67 13.30
CA LEU A 252 10.94 -2.28 13.17
C LEU A 252 10.83 -1.57 14.53
N SER A 253 11.89 -0.92 14.97
CA SER A 253 11.90 -0.17 16.24
C SER A 253 11.06 1.12 16.16
N ASN A 254 11.02 1.75 14.97
CA ASN A 254 10.19 2.91 14.67
C ASN A 254 9.59 2.79 13.26
N PRO A 255 8.43 2.12 13.11
CA PRO A 255 7.81 1.88 11.80
C PRO A 255 7.51 3.17 11.03
N ALA A 256 7.05 4.21 11.72
CA ALA A 256 6.69 5.49 11.11
C ALA A 256 7.91 6.16 10.46
N GLU A 257 9.04 6.21 11.17
CA GLU A 257 10.28 6.81 10.63
C GLU A 257 10.89 5.98 9.50
N ALA A 258 10.85 4.64 9.61
CA ALA A 258 11.39 3.75 8.57
C ALA A 258 10.62 3.92 7.25
N ILE A 259 9.29 3.95 7.33
CA ILE A 259 8.41 4.16 6.16
C ILE A 259 8.56 5.56 5.59
N ASP A 260 8.66 6.60 6.44
CA ASP A 260 8.87 7.98 5.98
C ASP A 260 10.16 8.09 5.17
N SER A 261 11.22 7.45 5.67
CA SER A 261 12.54 7.47 5.03
C SER A 261 12.54 6.66 3.73
N TYR A 262 11.83 5.53 3.69
CA TYR A 262 11.66 4.71 2.50
C TYR A 262 10.86 5.42 1.41
N ALA A 263 9.71 6.00 1.76
CA ALA A 263 8.89 6.74 0.81
C ALA A 263 9.66 7.95 0.26
N ALA A 264 10.34 8.72 1.10
CA ALA A 264 11.23 9.79 0.65
C ALA A 264 12.33 9.28 -0.30
N HIS A 265 12.93 8.12 -0.02
CA HIS A 265 13.90 7.48 -0.92
C HIS A 265 13.30 7.18 -2.29
N LEU A 266 12.13 6.54 -2.35
CA LEU A 266 11.42 6.25 -3.61
C LEU A 266 11.09 7.52 -4.40
N LEU A 267 10.51 8.52 -3.72
CA LEU A 267 10.08 9.78 -4.32
C LEU A 267 11.26 10.64 -4.79
N SER A 268 12.41 10.54 -4.13
CA SER A 268 13.65 11.21 -4.56
C SER A 268 14.24 10.62 -5.84
N GLY A 269 13.89 9.38 -6.17
CA GLY A 269 14.46 8.64 -7.29
C GLY A 269 15.91 8.21 -7.09
N LYS A 270 16.41 8.25 -5.85
CA LYS A 270 17.75 7.78 -5.51
C LYS A 270 17.94 6.31 -5.90
N GLU A 271 19.08 6.02 -6.52
CA GLU A 271 19.44 4.67 -6.92
C GLU A 271 19.70 3.77 -5.70
N GLY A 272 19.50 2.46 -5.92
CA GLY A 272 19.71 1.42 -4.90
C GLY A 272 18.46 1.11 -4.09
N GLU A 273 18.49 -0.07 -3.47
CA GLU A 273 17.44 -0.53 -2.56
C GLU A 273 17.56 0.20 -1.22
N PHE A 274 16.42 0.59 -0.64
CA PHE A 274 16.38 1.13 0.70
C PHE A 274 16.51 0.01 1.72
N ASP A 275 17.50 0.10 2.60
CA ASP A 275 17.73 -0.92 3.63
C ASP A 275 16.87 -0.65 4.87
N PHE A 276 15.82 -1.46 5.06
CA PHE A 276 15.00 -1.40 6.28
C PHE A 276 15.71 -1.94 7.52
N LEU A 277 16.79 -2.72 7.38
CA LEU A 277 17.47 -3.34 8.52
C LEU A 277 18.14 -2.34 9.45
N GLN A 278 18.46 -1.14 8.96
CA GLN A 278 18.98 -0.05 9.79
C GLN A 278 17.96 0.45 10.84
N TYR A 279 16.67 0.13 10.66
CA TYR A 279 15.58 0.45 11.58
C TYR A 279 15.05 -0.78 12.33
N ALA A 280 15.71 -1.93 12.18
CA ALA A 280 15.18 -3.21 12.62
C ALA A 280 15.98 -3.80 13.80
N GLU A 281 15.26 -4.43 14.72
CA GLU A 281 15.80 -5.10 15.89
C GLU A 281 15.34 -6.56 15.97
N ASP A 282 16.09 -7.37 16.71
CA ASP A 282 15.64 -8.70 17.10
C ASP A 282 14.56 -8.61 18.19
N PHE A 283 13.65 -9.58 18.21
CA PHE A 283 12.55 -9.69 19.15
C PHE A 283 12.32 -11.15 19.58
#